data_AF-A0A2W6Q4C8-F1
#
_entry.id   AF-A0A2W6Q4C8-F1
#
_cell.length_a   1.000
_cell.length_b   1.000
_cell.length_c   1.000
_cell.angle_alpha   90.00
_cell.angle_beta   90.00
_cell.angle_gamma   90.00
#
_symmetry.space_group_name_H-M   'P 1'
#
loop_
_entity.id
_entity.type
_entity.pdbx_description
1 polymer ?
#
loop_
_entity_poly.entity_id
_entity_poly.type
_entity_poly.pdbx_seq_one_letter_code
_entity_poly.pdbx_strand_id
1 'polypeptide(L)'
;MTERIPCIREGCEHMILPATAAKTGGYCMPCKQEMEREAHQRYIEANRRDVNLYEGITDAADVLKIMHAPRTYDPLIRYIPYKYSMEQVYLSLSTEQQLEMKRYAMELIRSEDEDAGKDILLYLVCYHNLPLTAEIPELLEREIVYPAVLFKSASNETRDHLIQQVDNDEENRNHILMMLAYIGDEAVVQQFWQWKQSVPDWASELYVAPDRYTLQAGWELTGDGQRRELFITPSYSLYEAGNSDAEGSESENLDGVPISLLVPSSNHCPWCGSSLISLMNLHVQHPALQSVDWRFPQLDVQTCLVCSSYSVMYMEMDAEGKPIWSKHNVKPDGLDEIDVEEIKADVSGLVRSTLNGSVQRRLFHIASEPRQPFHGSEWAMEPSLSQVGGHPGWVQDADYPACPACTATMKAIGQLDGELIQENGEGVYYMFGCEPCQMTAVSYQQS
;
A
#
# COMPACT_ATOMS: atom_id res chain seq x y z
N MET A 1 35.63 -48.76 -8.32
CA MET A 1 34.21 -48.35 -8.21
C MET A 1 33.78 -48.62 -6.80
N THR A 2 33.48 -47.58 -6.01
CA THR A 2 33.03 -47.75 -4.63
C THR A 2 31.58 -48.24 -4.68
N GLU A 3 31.34 -49.45 -4.20
CA GLU A 3 30.02 -50.08 -4.17
C GLU A 3 29.09 -49.23 -3.28
N ARG A 4 28.03 -48.67 -3.88
CA ARG A 4 27.05 -47.83 -3.19
C ARG A 4 25.90 -48.69 -2.68
N ILE A 5 25.34 -48.31 -1.55
CA ILE A 5 24.29 -49.03 -0.82
C ILE A 5 22.99 -48.23 -0.94
N PRO A 6 21.81 -48.85 -1.14
CA PRO A 6 20.53 -48.14 -1.14
C PRO A 6 20.19 -47.55 0.24
N CYS A 7 19.50 -46.41 0.25
CA CYS A 7 18.89 -45.84 1.44
C CYS A 7 17.81 -46.80 2.01
N ILE A 8 17.74 -46.93 3.34
CA ILE A 8 16.76 -47.82 4.01
C ILE A 8 15.34 -47.21 4.05
N ARG A 9 15.17 -45.91 3.80
CA ARG A 9 13.84 -45.28 3.83
C ARG A 9 12.97 -45.80 2.69
N GLU A 10 11.79 -46.28 3.03
CA GLU A 10 10.77 -46.73 2.08
C GLU A 10 10.42 -45.60 1.08
N GLY A 11 10.44 -45.91 -0.22
CA GLY A 11 10.18 -44.94 -1.29
C GLY A 11 11.36 -44.02 -1.65
N CYS A 12 12.54 -44.18 -1.04
CA CYS A 12 13.73 -43.39 -1.39
C CYS A 12 14.65 -44.13 -2.36
N GLU A 13 14.91 -43.54 -3.53
CA GLU A 13 15.76 -44.13 -4.58
C GLU A 13 17.26 -43.80 -4.45
N HIS A 14 17.66 -43.06 -3.41
CA HIS A 14 19.04 -42.61 -3.26
C HIS A 14 20.03 -43.73 -2.90
N MET A 15 21.19 -43.71 -3.56
CA MET A 15 22.31 -44.61 -3.31
C MET A 15 23.44 -43.88 -2.58
N ILE A 16 23.88 -44.41 -1.44
CA ILE A 16 24.85 -43.76 -0.54
C ILE A 16 26.15 -44.54 -0.43
N LEU A 17 27.23 -43.84 -0.05
CA LEU A 17 28.51 -44.48 0.23
C LEU A 17 28.42 -45.30 1.54
N PRO A 18 29.19 -46.41 1.67
CA PRO A 18 29.24 -47.18 2.92
C PRO A 18 29.61 -46.34 4.15
N ALA A 19 30.48 -45.34 3.98
CA ALA A 19 30.84 -44.40 5.04
C ALA A 19 29.64 -43.54 5.50
N THR A 20 28.78 -43.11 4.57
CA THR A 20 27.55 -42.38 4.90
C THR A 20 26.57 -43.30 5.63
N ALA A 21 26.36 -44.52 5.13
CA ALA A 21 25.48 -45.51 5.76
C ALA A 21 25.91 -45.82 7.21
N ALA A 22 27.21 -45.97 7.47
CA ALA A 22 27.73 -46.19 8.81
C ALA A 22 27.47 -45.00 9.76
N LYS A 23 27.52 -43.76 9.24
CA LYS A 23 27.29 -42.54 10.03
C LYS A 23 25.80 -42.29 10.33
N THR A 24 24.92 -42.57 9.38
CA THR A 24 23.49 -42.23 9.47
C THR A 24 22.60 -43.41 9.84
N GLY A 25 23.16 -44.61 10.01
CA GLY A 25 22.42 -45.84 10.25
C GLY A 25 21.71 -46.38 9.01
N GLY A 26 22.25 -46.12 7.82
CA GLY A 26 21.72 -46.61 6.54
C GLY A 26 20.74 -45.66 5.82
N TYR A 27 20.52 -44.46 6.34
CA TYR A 27 19.72 -43.42 5.69
C TYR A 27 20.58 -42.49 4.83
N CYS A 28 20.06 -41.99 3.70
CA CYS A 28 20.71 -40.87 3.04
C CYS A 28 20.61 -39.60 3.88
N MET A 29 21.56 -38.65 3.69
CA MET A 29 21.58 -37.40 4.45
C MET A 29 20.25 -36.62 4.34
N PRO A 30 19.62 -36.48 3.16
CA PRO A 30 18.29 -35.86 3.04
C PRO A 30 17.22 -36.54 3.92
N CYS A 31 17.13 -37.87 3.89
CA CYS A 31 16.16 -38.59 4.71
C CYS A 31 16.45 -38.45 6.21
N LYS A 32 17.72 -38.45 6.61
CA LYS A 32 18.10 -38.28 8.01
C LYS A 32 17.73 -36.88 8.53
N GLN A 33 18.01 -35.84 7.74
CA GLN A 33 17.63 -34.46 8.04
C GLN A 33 16.11 -34.29 8.11
N GLU A 34 15.36 -34.93 7.22
CA GLU A 34 13.90 -34.91 7.25
C GLU A 34 13.34 -35.55 8.52
N MET A 35 13.86 -36.71 8.92
CA MET A 35 13.48 -37.35 10.20
C MET A 35 13.84 -36.48 11.42
N GLU A 36 14.98 -35.78 11.39
CA GLU A 36 15.37 -34.83 12.44
C GLU A 36 14.42 -33.62 12.48
N ARG A 37 14.02 -33.09 11.31
CA ARG A 37 13.00 -32.04 11.21
C ARG A 37 11.64 -32.52 11.75
N GLU A 38 11.19 -33.72 11.39
CA GLU A 38 9.94 -34.29 11.90
C GLU A 38 9.99 -34.54 13.41
N ALA A 39 11.13 -34.99 13.95
CA ALA A 39 11.30 -35.17 15.39
C ALA A 39 11.31 -33.83 16.13
N HIS A 40 11.99 -32.83 15.57
CA HIS A 40 12.02 -31.47 16.11
C HIS A 40 10.63 -30.82 16.06
N GLN A 41 9.89 -30.96 14.96
CA GLN A 41 8.52 -30.46 14.81
C GLN A 41 7.58 -31.10 15.84
N ARG A 42 7.65 -32.44 16.02
CA ARG A 42 6.89 -33.13 17.07
C ARG A 42 7.24 -32.66 18.47
N TYR A 43 8.51 -32.37 18.73
CA TYR A 43 8.94 -31.79 20.01
C TYR A 43 8.33 -30.40 20.21
N ILE A 44 8.37 -29.55 19.18
CA ILE A 44 7.75 -28.22 19.24
C ILE A 44 6.26 -28.34 19.52
N GLU A 45 5.52 -29.14 18.75
CA GLU A 45 4.07 -29.32 18.91
C GLU A 45 3.70 -29.86 20.30
N ALA A 46 4.47 -30.79 20.85
CA ALA A 46 4.23 -31.36 22.17
C ALA A 46 4.56 -30.42 23.34
N ASN A 47 5.42 -29.43 23.12
CA ASN A 47 5.91 -28.52 24.17
C ASN A 47 5.49 -27.06 23.97
N ARG A 48 4.72 -26.77 22.92
CA ARG A 48 4.23 -25.43 22.62
C ARG A 48 3.20 -25.01 23.67
N ARG A 49 3.37 -23.81 24.21
CA ARG A 49 2.43 -23.17 25.16
C ARG A 49 1.82 -21.91 24.58
N ASP A 50 0.57 -21.67 24.94
CA ASP A 50 -0.13 -20.43 24.60
C ASP A 50 0.20 -19.33 25.62
N VAL A 51 0.53 -18.14 25.14
CA VAL A 51 0.79 -16.96 25.96
C VAL A 51 -0.11 -15.83 25.51
N ASN A 52 -0.99 -15.35 26.39
CA ASN A 52 -1.83 -14.19 26.16
C ASN A 52 -1.22 -12.96 26.84
N LEU A 53 -0.57 -12.09 26.08
CA LEU A 53 -0.01 -10.85 26.61
C LEU A 53 -1.06 -9.78 26.93
N TYR A 54 -2.28 -9.96 26.42
CA TYR A 54 -3.38 -9.00 26.55
C TYR A 54 -4.36 -9.37 27.66
N GLU A 55 -4.08 -10.42 28.43
CA GLU A 55 -4.95 -10.86 29.51
C GLU A 55 -5.10 -9.76 30.57
N GLY A 56 -6.33 -9.30 30.80
CA GLY A 56 -6.63 -8.23 31.76
C GLY A 56 -6.30 -6.82 31.27
N ILE A 57 -5.79 -6.64 30.05
CA ILE A 57 -5.51 -5.33 29.48
C ILE A 57 -6.75 -4.80 28.78
N THR A 58 -7.20 -3.62 29.20
CA THR A 58 -8.37 -2.93 28.63
C THR A 58 -8.04 -1.59 28.00
N ASP A 59 -6.91 -1.00 28.37
CA ASP A 59 -6.46 0.29 27.81
C ASP A 59 -5.86 0.09 26.41
N ALA A 60 -6.29 0.91 25.45
CA ALA A 60 -5.89 0.78 24.06
C ALA A 60 -4.42 1.19 23.83
N ALA A 61 -3.90 2.17 24.57
CA ALA A 61 -2.50 2.55 24.47
C ALA A 61 -1.60 1.42 25.00
N ASP A 62 -1.97 0.79 26.12
CA ASP A 62 -1.24 -0.37 26.65
C ASP A 62 -1.27 -1.56 25.69
N VAL A 63 -2.39 -1.81 25.02
CA VAL A 63 -2.46 -2.82 23.95
C VAL A 63 -1.46 -2.49 22.83
N LEU A 64 -1.39 -1.24 22.38
CA LEU A 64 -0.45 -0.84 21.31
C LEU A 64 1.01 -0.95 21.74
N LYS A 65 1.35 -0.59 22.98
CA LYS A 65 2.71 -0.81 23.52
C LYS A 65 3.08 -2.29 23.46
N ILE A 66 2.15 -3.20 23.76
CA ILE A 66 2.38 -4.65 23.64
C ILE A 66 2.50 -5.09 22.17
N MET A 67 1.74 -4.48 21.27
CA MET A 67 1.80 -4.76 19.83
C MET A 67 3.15 -4.37 19.23
N HIS A 68 3.69 -3.21 19.62
CA HIS A 68 4.98 -2.68 19.16
C HIS A 68 6.20 -3.25 19.89
N ALA A 69 6.02 -3.89 21.04
CA ALA A 69 7.14 -4.44 21.80
C ALA A 69 7.89 -5.50 20.97
N PRO A 70 9.23 -5.41 20.86
CA PRO A 70 10.02 -6.36 20.09
C PRO A 70 9.88 -7.77 20.68
N ARG A 71 9.77 -8.77 19.81
CA ARG A 71 9.56 -10.17 20.21
C ARG A 71 10.70 -11.04 19.71
N THR A 72 11.29 -11.80 20.62
CA THR A 72 12.19 -12.89 20.26
C THR A 72 11.36 -14.10 19.84
N TYR A 73 11.63 -14.63 18.64
CA TYR A 73 10.97 -15.85 18.18
C TYR A 73 11.35 -17.03 19.08
N ASP A 74 10.34 -17.65 19.70
CA ASP A 74 10.46 -18.90 20.41
C ASP A 74 9.47 -19.91 19.81
N PRO A 75 9.94 -20.99 19.15
CA PRO A 75 9.05 -21.97 18.51
C PRO A 75 8.11 -22.67 19.49
N LEU A 76 8.44 -22.67 20.78
CA LEU A 76 7.65 -23.26 21.86
C LEU A 76 6.60 -22.30 22.42
N ILE A 77 6.52 -21.07 21.93
CA ILE A 77 5.51 -20.09 22.35
C ILE A 77 4.59 -19.78 21.17
N ARG A 78 3.27 -19.94 21.39
CA ARG A 78 2.24 -19.37 20.52
C ARG A 78 1.60 -18.19 21.24
N TYR A 79 1.86 -16.99 20.74
CA TYR A 79 1.18 -15.81 21.24
C TYR A 79 -0.25 -15.78 20.73
N ILE A 80 -1.19 -15.55 21.65
CA ILE A 80 -2.60 -15.35 21.28
C ILE A 80 -2.71 -13.93 20.71
N PRO A 81 -3.19 -13.76 19.46
CA PRO A 81 -3.37 -12.44 18.87
C PRO A 81 -4.44 -11.66 19.64
N TYR A 82 -4.31 -10.33 19.63
CA TYR A 82 -5.36 -9.48 20.18
C TYR A 82 -6.63 -9.57 19.32
N LYS A 83 -7.79 -9.33 19.93
CA LYS A 83 -9.10 -9.46 19.27
C LYS A 83 -9.34 -8.46 18.13
N TYR A 84 -8.59 -7.35 18.10
CA TYR A 84 -8.69 -6.30 17.09
C TYR A 84 -7.35 -6.14 16.39
N SER A 85 -7.37 -5.74 15.12
CA SER A 85 -6.15 -5.38 14.39
C SER A 85 -5.49 -4.14 15.00
N MET A 86 -4.21 -3.92 14.68
CA MET A 86 -3.49 -2.73 15.15
C MET A 86 -4.20 -1.43 14.70
N GLU A 87 -4.70 -1.37 13.46
CA GLU A 87 -5.56 -0.26 12.97
C GLU A 87 -6.71 0.03 13.91
N GLN A 88 -7.48 -1.01 14.24
CA GLN A 88 -8.72 -0.86 14.96
C GLN A 88 -8.44 -0.33 16.36
N VAL A 89 -7.31 -0.75 16.95
CA VAL A 89 -6.86 -0.22 18.23
C VAL A 89 -6.42 1.23 18.09
N TYR A 90 -5.60 1.57 17.09
CA TYR A 90 -5.21 2.97 16.85
C TYR A 90 -6.42 3.87 16.62
N LEU A 91 -7.34 3.51 15.73
CA LEU A 91 -8.54 4.27 15.42
C LEU A 91 -9.46 4.44 16.63
N SER A 92 -9.36 3.54 17.63
CA SER A 92 -10.12 3.64 18.88
C SER A 92 -9.50 4.58 19.94
N LEU A 93 -8.28 5.08 19.73
CA LEU A 93 -7.60 5.90 20.73
C LEU A 93 -8.34 7.22 20.97
N SER A 94 -8.61 7.52 22.24
CA SER A 94 -8.98 8.86 22.68
C SER A 94 -7.83 9.85 22.49
N THR A 95 -8.13 11.15 22.48
CA THR A 95 -7.10 12.21 22.38
C THR A 95 -6.04 12.10 23.49
N GLU A 96 -6.43 11.72 24.72
CA GLU A 96 -5.47 11.53 25.81
C GLU A 96 -4.51 10.36 25.52
N GLN A 97 -5.05 9.23 25.04
CA GLN A 97 -4.24 8.06 24.66
C GLN A 97 -3.37 8.32 23.42
N GLN A 98 -3.80 9.16 22.47
CA GLN A 98 -2.97 9.59 21.35
C GLN A 98 -1.74 10.38 21.84
N LEU A 99 -1.94 11.31 22.78
CA LEU A 99 -0.84 12.08 23.39
C LEU A 99 0.06 11.21 24.27
N GLU A 100 -0.49 10.20 24.93
CA GLU A 100 0.27 9.18 25.63
C GLU A 100 1.17 8.38 24.67
N MET A 101 0.60 7.85 23.59
CA MET A 101 1.35 7.10 22.58
C MET A 101 2.41 7.98 21.89
N LYS A 102 2.13 9.27 21.66
CA LYS A 102 3.14 10.21 21.14
C LYS A 102 4.32 10.37 22.11
N ARG A 103 4.06 10.52 23.41
CA ARG A 103 5.14 10.60 24.42
C ARG A 103 5.94 9.32 24.47
N TYR A 104 5.26 8.17 24.47
CA TYR A 104 5.90 6.86 24.44
C TYR A 104 6.79 6.68 23.20
N ALA A 105 6.31 7.09 22.02
CA ALA A 105 7.10 7.06 20.79
C ALA A 105 8.36 7.92 20.89
N MET A 106 8.26 9.13 21.45
CA MET A 106 9.43 9.98 21.68
C MET A 106 10.39 9.40 22.73
N GLU A 107 9.89 8.67 23.74
CA GLU A 107 10.74 7.93 24.68
C GLU A 107 11.51 6.80 23.98
N LEU A 108 10.86 6.06 23.07
CA LEU A 108 11.49 5.03 22.25
C LEU A 108 12.58 5.62 21.34
N ILE A 109 12.29 6.73 20.65
CA ILE A 109 13.25 7.46 19.79
C ILE A 109 14.48 7.93 20.58
N ARG A 110 14.30 8.37 21.83
CA ARG A 110 15.40 8.78 22.71
C ARG A 110 16.20 7.59 23.25
N SER A 111 15.63 6.39 23.19
CA SER A 111 16.26 5.13 23.57
C SER A 111 16.90 4.45 22.34
N GLU A 112 17.14 3.14 22.40
CA GLU A 112 17.75 2.37 21.29
C GLU A 112 16.71 1.77 20.31
N ASP A 113 15.42 2.07 20.48
CA ASP A 113 14.32 1.54 19.64
C ASP A 113 13.68 2.64 18.78
N GLU A 114 14.50 3.28 17.95
CA GLU A 114 14.07 4.40 17.10
C GLU A 114 13.00 4.00 16.09
N ASP A 115 13.12 2.82 15.48
CA ASP A 115 12.20 2.33 14.45
C ASP A 115 10.78 2.17 14.99
N ALA A 116 10.59 1.51 16.14
CA ALA A 116 9.27 1.40 16.75
C ALA A 116 8.68 2.77 17.12
N GLY A 117 9.52 3.70 17.57
CA GLY A 117 9.10 5.07 17.86
C GLY A 117 8.62 5.81 16.60
N LYS A 118 9.36 5.72 15.49
CA LYS A 118 8.96 6.31 14.19
C LYS A 118 7.65 5.71 13.69
N ASP A 119 7.50 4.40 13.76
CA ASP A 119 6.28 3.70 13.35
C ASP A 119 5.07 4.23 14.14
N ILE A 120 5.17 4.32 15.47
CA ILE A 120 4.08 4.85 16.29
C ILE A 120 3.71 6.29 15.91
N LEU A 121 4.72 7.17 15.70
CA LEU A 121 4.45 8.53 15.25
C LEU A 121 3.74 8.55 13.89
N LEU A 122 4.16 7.67 12.98
CA LEU A 122 3.58 7.55 11.65
C LEU A 122 2.11 7.13 11.72
N TYR A 123 1.77 6.10 12.50
CA TYR A 123 0.38 5.70 12.76
C TYR A 123 -0.48 6.85 13.30
N LEU A 124 0.04 7.62 14.27
CA LEU A 124 -0.67 8.76 14.84
C LEU A 124 -0.88 9.90 13.82
N VAL A 125 0.13 10.19 13.00
CA VAL A 125 0.10 11.23 11.97
C VAL A 125 -0.85 10.86 10.82
N CYS A 126 -0.85 9.60 10.39
CA CYS A 126 -1.67 9.12 9.27
C CYS A 126 -3.12 8.89 9.68
N TYR A 127 -3.39 8.26 10.83
CA TYR A 127 -4.75 7.87 11.22
C TYR A 127 -5.51 8.96 11.98
N HIS A 128 -4.80 9.82 12.73
CA HIS A 128 -5.43 10.86 13.55
C HIS A 128 -5.09 12.28 13.13
N ASN A 129 -4.23 12.46 12.11
CA ASN A 129 -3.69 13.76 11.75
C ASN A 129 -3.04 14.47 12.95
N LEU A 130 -2.41 13.71 13.85
CA LEU A 130 -1.83 14.24 15.08
C LEU A 130 -0.63 15.15 14.74
N PRO A 131 -0.62 16.42 15.19
CA PRO A 131 0.50 17.31 14.92
C PRO A 131 1.73 16.95 15.78
N LEU A 132 2.89 17.00 15.13
CA LEU A 132 4.22 16.82 15.70
C LEU A 132 5.02 18.13 15.79
N THR A 133 4.36 19.29 15.70
CA THR A 133 5.02 20.61 15.64
C THR A 133 6.07 20.83 16.73
N ALA A 134 5.85 20.31 17.94
CA ALA A 134 6.77 20.45 19.06
C ALA A 134 7.90 19.41 19.05
N GLU A 135 7.67 18.26 18.42
CA GLU A 135 8.58 17.12 18.37
C GLU A 135 9.54 17.17 17.17
N ILE A 136 9.10 17.78 16.06
CA ILE A 136 9.87 17.87 14.80
C ILE A 136 11.30 18.41 14.98
N PRO A 137 11.57 19.47 15.77
CA PRO A 137 12.94 19.94 15.98
C PRO A 137 13.86 18.86 16.56
N GLU A 138 13.36 18.05 17.51
CA GLU A 138 14.12 16.95 18.09
C GLU A 138 14.33 15.80 17.10
N LEU A 139 13.35 15.52 16.23
CA LEU A 139 13.52 14.54 15.15
C LEU A 139 14.67 14.95 14.21
N LEU A 140 14.70 16.22 13.80
CA LEU A 140 15.77 16.77 12.95
C LEU A 140 17.14 16.75 13.64
N GLU A 141 17.22 17.11 14.93
CA GLU A 141 18.46 17.04 15.71
C GLU A 141 19.03 15.61 15.82
N ARG A 142 18.17 14.59 15.67
CA ARG A 142 18.54 13.18 15.69
C ARG A 142 18.72 12.59 14.28
N GLU A 143 18.72 13.42 13.25
CA GLU A 143 18.85 13.00 11.84
C GLU A 143 17.71 12.08 11.37
N ILE A 144 16.57 12.08 12.07
CA ILE A 144 15.36 11.40 11.63
C ILE A 144 14.70 12.30 10.59
N VAL A 145 14.80 11.94 9.31
CA VAL A 145 14.30 12.74 8.18
C VAL A 145 13.32 11.97 7.28
N TYR A 146 13.01 10.72 7.65
CA TYR A 146 12.07 9.83 6.96
C TYR A 146 11.19 9.06 7.98
N PRO A 147 9.90 8.82 7.68
CA PRO A 147 9.16 9.27 6.50
C PRO A 147 8.79 10.76 6.53
N ALA A 148 8.80 11.41 5.37
CA ALA A 148 8.62 12.87 5.25
C ALA A 148 7.24 13.38 5.72
N VAL A 149 6.22 12.52 5.72
CA VAL A 149 4.87 12.86 6.22
C VAL A 149 4.85 13.26 7.69
N LEU A 150 5.82 12.82 8.50
CA LEU A 150 5.98 13.23 9.90
C LEU A 150 6.19 14.74 10.05
N PHE A 151 6.72 15.39 9.02
CA PHE A 151 7.08 16.80 9.03
C PHE A 151 5.96 17.72 8.55
N LYS A 152 4.81 17.17 8.12
CA LYS A 152 3.70 17.97 7.54
C LYS A 152 3.16 19.06 8.47
N SER A 153 3.36 18.93 9.78
CA SER A 153 2.95 19.91 10.79
C SER A 153 4.09 20.77 11.32
N ALA A 154 5.22 20.87 10.60
CA ALA A 154 6.36 21.68 11.02
C ALA A 154 5.94 23.14 11.26
N SER A 155 6.59 23.80 12.23
CA SER A 155 6.35 25.21 12.48
C SER A 155 6.90 26.07 11.34
N ASN A 156 6.46 27.32 11.26
CA ASN A 156 7.00 28.30 10.32
C ASN A 156 8.52 28.45 10.47
N GLU A 157 9.01 28.46 11.71
CA GLU A 157 10.45 28.56 12.00
C GLU A 157 11.22 27.36 11.48
N THR A 158 10.66 26.15 11.62
CA THR A 158 11.27 24.92 11.12
C THR A 158 11.26 24.88 9.59
N ARG A 159 10.13 25.24 8.97
CA ARG A 159 10.02 25.37 7.51
C ARG A 159 11.08 26.34 6.97
N ASP A 160 11.18 27.53 7.55
CA ASP A 160 12.12 28.56 7.10
C ASP A 160 13.58 28.11 7.27
N HIS A 161 13.86 27.34 8.33
CA HIS A 161 15.16 26.70 8.52
C HIS A 161 15.46 25.67 7.42
N LEU A 162 14.51 24.78 7.10
CA LEU A 162 14.63 23.79 6.02
C LEU A 162 14.84 24.45 4.65
N ILE A 163 14.13 25.55 4.36
CA ILE A 163 14.32 26.34 3.12
C ILE A 163 15.74 26.90 3.04
N GLN A 164 16.34 27.33 4.16
CA GLN A 164 17.72 27.83 4.16
C GLN A 164 18.75 26.69 4.07
N GLN A 165 18.46 25.56 4.70
CA GLN A 165 19.34 24.41 4.75
C GLN A 165 19.49 23.72 3.39
N VAL A 166 18.39 23.65 2.61
CA VAL A 166 18.36 22.98 1.29
C VAL A 166 19.44 23.50 0.33
N ASP A 167 19.83 24.78 0.44
CA ASP A 167 20.84 25.36 -0.44
C ASP A 167 22.26 24.83 -0.16
N ASN A 168 22.53 24.36 1.06
CA ASN A 168 23.89 24.05 1.52
C ASN A 168 24.09 22.58 1.96
N ASP A 169 23.00 21.83 2.16
CA ASP A 169 23.04 20.45 2.64
C ASP A 169 22.87 19.47 1.46
N GLU A 170 23.98 19.10 0.82
CA GLU A 170 23.99 18.17 -0.31
C GLU A 170 23.50 16.77 0.06
N GLU A 171 23.87 16.31 1.26
CA GLU A 171 23.59 14.95 1.73
C GLU A 171 22.09 14.74 1.97
N ASN A 172 21.43 15.71 2.63
CA ASN A 172 20.02 15.58 3.00
C ASN A 172 19.05 16.30 2.05
N ARG A 173 19.53 16.89 0.95
CA ARG A 173 18.70 17.73 0.07
C ARG A 173 17.42 17.05 -0.39
N ASN A 174 17.52 15.78 -0.76
CA ASN A 174 16.39 14.97 -1.17
C ASN A 174 15.31 14.94 -0.07
N HIS A 175 15.69 14.58 1.15
CA HIS A 175 14.79 14.52 2.30
C HIS A 175 14.22 15.91 2.64
N ILE A 176 15.03 16.97 2.59
CA ILE A 176 14.57 18.34 2.85
C ILE A 176 13.48 18.74 1.86
N LEU A 177 13.67 18.47 0.56
CA LEU A 177 12.66 18.78 -0.46
C LEU A 177 11.36 17.98 -0.25
N MET A 178 11.46 16.70 0.15
CA MET A 178 10.27 15.91 0.52
C MET A 178 9.57 16.49 1.76
N MET A 179 10.30 16.82 2.82
CA MET A 179 9.73 17.42 4.03
C MET A 179 9.02 18.75 3.72
N LEU A 180 9.66 19.62 2.93
CA LEU A 180 9.05 20.86 2.45
C LEU A 180 7.77 20.57 1.66
N ALA A 181 7.79 19.62 0.74
CA ALA A 181 6.60 19.23 -0.03
C ALA A 181 5.42 18.82 0.88
N TYR A 182 5.66 18.06 1.95
CA TYR A 182 4.63 17.67 2.91
C TYR A 182 4.15 18.81 3.81
N ILE A 183 5.02 19.77 4.16
CA ILE A 183 4.60 21.01 4.85
C ILE A 183 3.64 21.80 3.95
N GLY A 184 4.03 22.03 2.69
CA GLY A 184 3.11 22.42 1.60
C GLY A 184 2.30 23.70 1.81
N ASP A 185 2.69 24.56 2.75
CA ASP A 185 2.01 25.83 3.01
C ASP A 185 2.31 26.89 1.92
N GLU A 186 1.72 28.08 2.03
CA GLU A 186 1.86 29.13 1.03
C GLU A 186 3.32 29.53 0.77
N ALA A 187 4.16 29.54 1.80
CA ALA A 187 5.58 29.89 1.67
C ALA A 187 6.35 28.79 0.92
N VAL A 188 6.08 27.53 1.23
CA VAL A 188 6.64 26.38 0.49
C VAL A 188 6.22 26.43 -0.97
N VAL A 189 4.93 26.62 -1.26
CA VAL A 189 4.41 26.68 -2.65
C VAL A 189 5.12 27.79 -3.42
N GLN A 190 5.25 28.97 -2.81
CA GLN A 190 5.98 30.08 -3.40
C GLN A 190 7.47 29.76 -3.63
N GLN A 191 8.11 29.05 -2.70
CA GLN A 191 9.52 28.68 -2.82
C GLN A 191 9.76 27.70 -3.98
N PHE A 192 8.95 26.63 -4.09
CA PHE A 192 9.03 25.72 -5.24
C PHE A 192 8.75 26.44 -6.57
N TRP A 193 7.83 27.40 -6.57
CA TRP A 193 7.57 28.22 -7.75
C TRP A 193 8.78 29.08 -8.14
N GLN A 194 9.47 29.69 -7.16
CA GLN A 194 10.70 30.44 -7.42
C GLN A 194 11.79 29.54 -8.01
N TRP A 195 12.00 28.35 -7.44
CA TRP A 195 12.97 27.39 -7.98
C TRP A 195 12.62 26.92 -9.39
N LYS A 196 11.32 26.80 -9.72
CA LYS A 196 10.86 26.47 -11.08
C LYS A 196 11.13 27.60 -12.07
N GLN A 197 10.98 28.86 -11.65
CA GLN A 197 11.25 30.03 -12.49
C GLN A 197 12.75 30.31 -12.67
N SER A 198 13.53 30.09 -11.61
CA SER A 198 14.96 30.32 -11.55
C SER A 198 15.62 29.10 -10.94
N VAL A 199 15.98 28.14 -11.81
CA VAL A 199 16.56 26.85 -11.42
C VAL A 199 17.83 27.09 -10.59
N PRO A 200 17.89 26.60 -9.33
CA PRO A 200 19.09 26.70 -8.50
C PRO A 200 20.27 25.91 -9.07
N ASP A 201 21.49 26.34 -8.77
CA ASP A 201 22.71 25.65 -9.25
C ASP A 201 22.77 24.18 -8.76
N TRP A 202 22.36 23.95 -7.51
CA TRP A 202 22.30 22.61 -6.90
C TRP A 202 21.25 21.68 -7.52
N ALA A 203 20.32 22.18 -8.35
CA ALA A 203 19.29 21.34 -8.96
C ALA A 203 19.88 20.28 -9.91
N SER A 204 21.08 20.53 -10.43
CA SER A 204 21.82 19.57 -11.27
C SER A 204 22.34 18.35 -10.51
N GLU A 205 22.36 18.39 -9.17
CA GLU A 205 22.75 17.30 -8.29
C GLU A 205 21.58 16.32 -8.04
N LEU A 206 20.35 16.70 -8.42
CA LEU A 206 19.16 15.89 -8.22
C LEU A 206 18.80 15.06 -9.44
N TYR A 207 18.20 13.89 -9.21
CA TYR A 207 17.67 13.03 -10.27
C TYR A 207 16.44 13.64 -10.98
N VAL A 208 15.68 14.46 -10.26
CA VAL A 208 14.48 15.15 -10.76
C VAL A 208 14.51 16.63 -10.38
N ALA A 209 13.81 17.45 -11.15
CA ALA A 209 13.71 18.88 -10.87
C ALA A 209 13.08 19.13 -9.48
N PRO A 210 13.44 20.22 -8.78
CA PRO A 210 12.95 20.47 -7.42
C PRO A 210 11.43 20.45 -7.30
N ASP A 211 10.70 21.01 -8.28
CA ASP A 211 9.24 21.03 -8.25
C ASP A 211 8.60 19.63 -8.34
N ARG A 212 9.32 18.61 -8.83
CA ARG A 212 8.81 17.23 -8.89
C ARG A 212 8.67 16.57 -7.51
N TYR A 213 9.38 17.06 -6.50
CA TYR A 213 9.26 16.57 -5.12
C TYR A 213 7.87 16.79 -4.54
N THR A 214 7.14 17.80 -5.03
CA THR A 214 5.77 18.11 -4.61
C THR A 214 4.80 16.95 -4.85
N LEU A 215 5.09 16.10 -5.85
CA LEU A 215 4.30 14.91 -6.14
C LEU A 215 4.30 13.89 -5.02
N GLN A 216 5.40 13.78 -4.27
CA GLN A 216 5.47 12.88 -3.12
C GLN A 216 4.42 13.24 -2.07
N ALA A 217 4.12 14.53 -1.91
CA ALA A 217 3.06 15.03 -1.03
C ALA A 217 1.67 15.12 -1.73
N GLY A 218 1.56 14.66 -2.98
CA GLY A 218 0.30 14.57 -3.72
C GLY A 218 -0.22 15.89 -4.26
N TRP A 219 0.64 16.85 -4.60
CA TRP A 219 0.26 18.09 -5.27
C TRP A 219 1.28 18.51 -6.31
N GLU A 220 0.91 19.42 -7.21
CA GLU A 220 1.83 20.03 -8.18
C GLU A 220 1.61 21.54 -8.31
N LEU A 221 2.57 22.21 -8.96
CA LEU A 221 2.43 23.60 -9.38
C LEU A 221 1.73 23.69 -10.75
N THR A 222 0.66 24.47 -10.82
CA THR A 222 0.03 24.89 -12.08
C THR A 222 0.95 25.80 -12.89
N GLY A 223 0.58 26.09 -14.14
CA GLY A 223 1.34 26.98 -15.02
C GLY A 223 1.46 28.43 -14.51
N ASP A 224 0.56 28.86 -13.62
CA ASP A 224 0.57 30.14 -12.92
C ASP A 224 1.14 30.07 -11.49
N GLY A 225 1.75 28.94 -11.12
CA GLY A 225 2.45 28.76 -9.85
C GLY A 225 1.55 28.53 -8.63
N GLN A 226 0.29 28.17 -8.84
CA GLN A 226 -0.63 27.80 -7.77
C GLN A 226 -0.52 26.32 -7.44
N ARG A 227 -0.86 25.95 -6.21
CA ARG A 227 -0.94 24.55 -5.79
C ARG A 227 -2.20 23.89 -6.36
N ARG A 228 -2.04 22.70 -6.95
CA ARG A 228 -3.13 21.83 -7.39
C ARG A 228 -2.98 20.45 -6.77
N GLU A 229 -4.00 20.00 -6.03
CA GLU A 229 -4.02 18.65 -5.48
C GLU A 229 -4.09 17.59 -6.60
N LEU A 230 -3.40 16.48 -6.37
CA LEU A 230 -3.34 15.33 -7.26
C LEU A 230 -4.03 14.10 -6.69
N PHE A 231 -4.75 14.22 -5.58
CA PHE A 231 -5.61 13.15 -5.09
C PHE A 231 -6.92 13.74 -4.55
N ILE A 232 -7.95 12.90 -4.47
CA ILE A 232 -9.27 13.31 -4.01
C ILE A 232 -9.46 13.04 -2.52
N THR A 233 -10.30 13.84 -1.87
CA THR A 233 -10.64 13.69 -0.46
C THR A 233 -12.17 13.72 -0.26
N PRO A 234 -12.72 13.03 0.75
CA PRO A 234 -12.02 12.26 1.79
C PRO A 234 -11.61 10.84 1.35
N SER A 235 -10.85 10.12 2.19
CA SER A 235 -10.47 8.71 1.95
C SER A 235 -11.53 7.77 2.53
N TYR A 236 -11.82 6.66 1.85
CA TYR A 236 -12.70 5.59 2.30
C TYR A 236 -12.01 4.24 2.13
N SER A 237 -12.06 3.40 3.16
CA SER A 237 -11.50 2.03 3.09
C SER A 237 -12.30 1.16 2.13
N LEU A 238 -11.61 0.30 1.39
CA LEU A 238 -12.18 -0.79 0.61
C LEU A 238 -11.80 -2.13 1.23
N TYR A 239 -12.78 -2.99 1.47
CA TYR A 239 -12.55 -4.27 2.15
C TYR A 239 -13.45 -5.38 1.62
N GLU A 240 -12.99 -6.63 1.75
CA GLU A 240 -13.82 -7.80 1.45
C GLU A 240 -14.84 -8.02 2.57
N ALA A 241 -16.10 -8.22 2.20
CA ALA A 241 -17.18 -8.51 3.13
C ALA A 241 -17.02 -9.91 3.75
N GLY A 242 -17.09 -9.99 5.08
CA GLY A 242 -17.07 -11.26 5.80
C GLY A 242 -18.38 -12.05 5.68
N ASN A 243 -18.36 -13.32 6.10
CA ASN A 243 -19.57 -14.17 6.12
C ASN A 243 -20.70 -13.63 7.03
N SER A 244 -20.36 -12.82 8.04
CA SER A 244 -21.32 -12.15 8.94
C SER A 244 -21.84 -10.81 8.41
N ASP A 245 -21.16 -10.23 7.42
CA ASP A 245 -21.52 -8.93 6.84
C ASP A 245 -22.58 -9.07 5.73
N ALA A 246 -22.80 -10.31 5.27
CA ALA A 246 -23.77 -10.67 4.24
C ALA A 246 -25.24 -10.52 4.70
N GLU A 247 -25.52 -10.40 5.99
CA GLU A 247 -26.89 -10.20 6.51
C GLU A 247 -27.19 -8.71 6.84
N GLY A 248 -26.22 -7.79 6.73
CA GLY A 248 -26.28 -6.48 7.40
C GLY A 248 -26.15 -5.21 6.56
N SER A 249 -25.43 -5.19 5.44
CA SER A 249 -25.43 -4.04 4.53
C SER A 249 -24.81 -4.41 3.19
N GLU A 250 -25.62 -4.54 2.14
CA GLU A 250 -25.08 -4.33 0.80
C GLU A 250 -24.59 -2.88 0.76
N SER A 251 -23.32 -2.65 0.38
CA SER A 251 -22.84 -1.30 0.13
C SER A 251 -23.50 -0.82 -1.16
N GLU A 252 -24.68 -0.24 -1.02
CA GLU A 252 -25.48 0.26 -2.13
C GLU A 252 -24.89 1.59 -2.65
N ASN A 253 -24.82 1.73 -3.97
CA ASN A 253 -24.73 3.03 -4.61
C ASN A 253 -25.94 3.89 -4.20
N LEU A 254 -25.88 5.19 -4.49
CA LEU A 254 -26.97 6.12 -4.21
C LEU A 254 -28.33 5.75 -4.83
N ASP A 255 -28.33 4.90 -5.87
CA ASP A 255 -29.53 4.41 -6.54
C ASP A 255 -30.03 3.04 -6.01
N GLY A 256 -29.45 2.51 -4.93
CA GLY A 256 -29.78 1.18 -4.40
C GLY A 256 -29.13 0.02 -5.16
N VAL A 257 -28.19 0.30 -6.07
CA VAL A 257 -27.45 -0.71 -6.84
C VAL A 257 -26.13 -1.02 -6.14
N PRO A 258 -25.77 -2.27 -5.82
CA PRO A 258 -24.50 -2.57 -5.16
C PRO A 258 -23.29 -1.98 -5.90
N ILE A 259 -22.33 -1.42 -5.15
CA ILE A 259 -21.05 -0.98 -5.71
C ILE A 259 -20.35 -2.20 -6.31
N SER A 260 -19.80 -2.02 -7.52
CA SER A 260 -19.15 -3.11 -8.24
C SER A 260 -17.64 -2.91 -8.20
N LEU A 261 -16.96 -3.78 -7.46
CA LEU A 261 -15.51 -3.86 -7.38
C LEU A 261 -15.03 -5.20 -7.94
N LEU A 262 -13.90 -5.19 -8.63
CA LEU A 262 -13.25 -6.37 -9.18
C LEU A 262 -14.18 -7.25 -10.05
N VAL A 263 -14.95 -6.60 -10.94
CA VAL A 263 -15.90 -7.29 -11.83
C VAL A 263 -15.29 -7.50 -13.22
N PRO A 264 -15.18 -8.74 -13.73
CA PRO A 264 -14.76 -8.98 -15.10
C PRO A 264 -15.71 -8.35 -16.11
N SER A 265 -15.13 -7.62 -17.06
CA SER A 265 -15.79 -7.03 -18.22
C SER A 265 -15.92 -8.06 -19.34
N SER A 266 -16.89 -7.86 -20.24
CA SER A 266 -16.98 -8.62 -21.49
C SER A 266 -15.92 -8.21 -22.52
N ASN A 267 -15.25 -7.08 -22.30
CA ASN A 267 -14.15 -6.60 -23.12
C ASN A 267 -12.85 -7.34 -22.75
N HIS A 268 -11.97 -7.50 -23.73
CA HIS A 268 -10.69 -8.18 -23.56
C HIS A 268 -9.54 -7.23 -23.88
N CYS A 269 -8.41 -7.41 -23.21
CA CYS A 269 -7.19 -6.68 -23.48
C CYS A 269 -6.72 -6.98 -24.92
N PRO A 270 -6.51 -5.97 -25.78
CA PRO A 270 -6.02 -6.17 -27.14
C PRO A 270 -4.60 -6.73 -27.24
N TRP A 271 -3.85 -6.80 -26.13
CA TRP A 271 -2.48 -7.31 -26.11
C TRP A 271 -2.39 -8.75 -25.63
N CYS A 272 -2.79 -9.04 -24.40
CA CYS A 272 -2.68 -10.39 -23.83
C CYS A 272 -3.96 -11.25 -24.02
N GLY A 273 -5.07 -10.65 -24.44
CA GLY A 273 -6.35 -11.35 -24.59
C GLY A 273 -7.09 -11.65 -23.29
N SER A 274 -6.54 -11.34 -22.11
CA SER A 274 -7.25 -11.49 -20.83
C SER A 274 -8.48 -10.60 -20.77
N SER A 275 -9.52 -11.04 -20.05
CA SER A 275 -10.68 -10.19 -19.76
C SER A 275 -10.23 -8.95 -18.98
N LEU A 276 -10.73 -7.78 -19.37
CA LEU A 276 -10.55 -6.57 -18.58
C LEU A 276 -11.36 -6.69 -17.29
N ILE A 277 -10.93 -6.00 -16.25
CA ILE A 277 -11.61 -5.96 -14.96
C ILE A 277 -11.97 -4.53 -14.61
N SER A 278 -13.17 -4.31 -14.08
CA SER A 278 -13.53 -3.08 -13.38
C SER A 278 -12.95 -3.17 -11.97
N LEU A 279 -11.93 -2.36 -11.68
CA LEU A 279 -11.38 -2.24 -10.33
C LEU A 279 -12.39 -1.55 -9.42
N MET A 280 -13.05 -0.52 -9.94
CA MET A 280 -14.08 0.23 -9.24
C MET A 280 -15.10 0.78 -10.22
N ASN A 281 -16.38 0.52 -9.97
CA ASN A 281 -17.51 1.19 -10.61
C ASN A 281 -18.40 1.79 -9.51
N LEU A 282 -18.41 3.12 -9.44
CA LEU A 282 -19.02 3.88 -8.37
C LEU A 282 -19.84 5.05 -8.93
N HIS A 283 -21.02 5.28 -8.35
CA HIS A 283 -21.85 6.41 -8.73
C HIS A 283 -21.16 7.72 -8.36
N VAL A 284 -21.10 8.68 -9.28
CA VAL A 284 -20.28 9.90 -9.12
C VAL A 284 -20.74 10.82 -8.00
N GLN A 285 -22.00 10.69 -7.58
CA GLN A 285 -22.52 11.41 -6.42
C GLN A 285 -22.11 10.78 -5.07
N HIS A 286 -21.50 9.59 -5.07
CA HIS A 286 -21.03 8.96 -3.83
C HIS A 286 -20.08 9.93 -3.11
N PRO A 287 -20.16 10.06 -1.76
CA PRO A 287 -19.36 11.04 -1.02
C PRO A 287 -17.85 11.00 -1.31
N ALA A 288 -17.29 9.82 -1.58
CA ALA A 288 -15.89 9.63 -1.98
C ALA A 288 -15.49 10.35 -3.29
N LEU A 289 -16.44 10.58 -4.20
CA LEU A 289 -16.21 11.19 -5.51
C LEU A 289 -16.69 12.64 -5.60
N GLN A 290 -17.12 13.27 -4.48
CA GLN A 290 -17.74 14.60 -4.51
C GLN A 290 -16.87 15.69 -5.16
N SER A 291 -15.54 15.51 -5.16
CA SER A 291 -14.55 16.45 -5.69
C SER A 291 -14.10 16.12 -7.12
N VAL A 292 -14.68 15.07 -7.73
CA VAL A 292 -14.39 14.65 -9.10
C VAL A 292 -15.42 15.27 -10.03
N ASP A 293 -14.96 16.09 -10.97
CA ASP A 293 -15.82 16.58 -12.07
C ASP A 293 -15.94 15.51 -13.17
N TRP A 294 -16.96 14.66 -13.04
CA TRP A 294 -17.24 13.57 -13.97
C TRP A 294 -18.62 13.75 -14.62
N ARG A 295 -18.68 13.66 -15.95
CA ARG A 295 -19.90 13.95 -16.73
C ARG A 295 -20.90 12.80 -16.75
N PHE A 296 -20.44 11.59 -16.48
CA PHE A 296 -21.27 10.38 -16.53
C PHE A 296 -21.79 10.04 -15.13
N PRO A 297 -22.94 9.36 -15.01
CA PRO A 297 -23.47 8.96 -13.70
C PRO A 297 -22.58 7.99 -12.93
N GLN A 298 -21.75 7.23 -13.64
CA GLN A 298 -20.86 6.22 -13.09
C GLN A 298 -19.41 6.53 -13.48
N LEU A 299 -18.51 6.34 -12.52
CA LEU A 299 -17.07 6.30 -12.77
C LEU A 299 -16.63 4.84 -12.72
N ASP A 300 -16.34 4.27 -13.89
CA ASP A 300 -15.85 2.90 -14.03
C ASP A 300 -14.36 2.92 -14.41
N VAL A 301 -13.51 2.51 -13.48
CA VAL A 301 -12.06 2.35 -13.67
C VAL A 301 -11.78 0.91 -14.06
N GLN A 302 -11.59 0.68 -15.37
CA GLN A 302 -11.23 -0.63 -15.91
C GLN A 302 -9.73 -0.74 -16.21
N THR A 303 -9.18 -1.94 -16.09
CA THR A 303 -7.79 -2.24 -16.46
C THR A 303 -7.61 -3.69 -16.93
N CYS A 304 -6.43 -4.00 -17.45
CA CYS A 304 -5.93 -5.36 -17.60
C CYS A 304 -4.92 -5.63 -16.49
N LEU A 305 -5.24 -6.53 -15.54
CA LEU A 305 -4.35 -6.84 -14.40
C LEU A 305 -2.95 -7.29 -14.82
N VAL A 306 -2.84 -8.00 -15.94
CA VAL A 306 -1.56 -8.48 -16.47
C VAL A 306 -0.74 -7.35 -17.07
N CYS A 307 -1.34 -6.58 -17.99
CA CYS A 307 -0.61 -5.56 -18.73
C CYS A 307 -0.34 -4.31 -17.91
N SER A 308 -1.12 -4.03 -16.86
CA SER A 308 -0.87 -2.90 -15.95
C SER A 308 0.42 -3.04 -15.16
N SER A 309 0.93 -4.25 -14.96
CA SER A 309 2.23 -4.48 -14.33
C SER A 309 3.43 -4.01 -15.17
N TYR A 310 3.20 -3.70 -16.46
CA TYR A 310 4.26 -3.33 -17.40
C TYR A 310 4.10 -1.93 -17.99
N SER A 311 2.91 -1.32 -17.90
CA SER A 311 2.64 0.03 -18.38
C SER A 311 1.39 0.60 -17.73
N VAL A 312 1.27 1.93 -17.74
CA VAL A 312 0.02 2.63 -17.45
C VAL A 312 -1.04 2.22 -18.48
N MET A 313 -2.20 1.77 -18.01
CA MET A 313 -3.35 1.37 -18.81
C MET A 313 -4.37 2.51 -18.84
N TYR A 314 -4.64 3.07 -20.02
CA TYR A 314 -5.61 4.13 -20.21
C TYR A 314 -6.94 3.59 -20.78
N MET A 315 -8.05 4.07 -20.22
CA MET A 315 -9.40 3.81 -20.74
C MET A 315 -10.08 5.14 -21.06
N GLU A 316 -10.58 5.25 -22.30
CA GLU A 316 -11.48 6.34 -22.71
C GLU A 316 -12.92 5.98 -22.36
N MET A 317 -13.82 6.97 -22.33
CA MET A 317 -15.25 6.73 -22.16
C MET A 317 -15.98 6.94 -23.49
N ASP A 318 -16.84 5.99 -23.87
CA ASP A 318 -17.72 6.15 -25.04
C ASP A 318 -18.84 7.18 -24.79
N ALA A 319 -19.79 7.30 -25.73
CA ALA A 319 -20.88 8.27 -25.63
C ALA A 319 -21.83 7.96 -24.46
N GLU A 320 -21.89 6.71 -24.02
CA GLU A 320 -22.72 6.22 -22.93
C GLU A 320 -21.98 6.20 -21.58
N GLY A 321 -20.68 6.52 -21.57
CA GLY A 321 -19.85 6.52 -20.37
C GLY A 321 -19.26 5.17 -20.01
N LYS A 322 -19.25 4.23 -20.96
CA LYS A 322 -18.62 2.92 -20.77
C LYS A 322 -17.13 3.00 -21.09
N PRO A 323 -16.27 2.35 -20.28
CA PRO A 323 -14.84 2.28 -20.57
C PRO A 323 -14.55 1.52 -21.87
N ILE A 324 -13.73 2.13 -22.71
CA ILE A 324 -13.17 1.57 -23.93
C ILE A 324 -11.65 1.67 -23.90
N TRP A 325 -10.99 0.67 -24.49
CA TRP A 325 -9.53 0.66 -24.58
C TRP A 325 -9.03 1.92 -25.30
N SER A 326 -8.14 2.69 -24.67
CA SER A 326 -7.62 3.89 -25.28
C SER A 326 -6.69 3.59 -26.45
N LYS A 327 -6.82 4.38 -27.51
CA LYS A 327 -5.86 4.37 -28.64
C LYS A 327 -4.46 4.86 -28.24
N HIS A 328 -4.33 5.49 -27.07
CA HIS A 328 -3.08 6.02 -26.55
C HIS A 328 -2.25 4.98 -25.80
N ASN A 329 -2.81 3.79 -25.54
CA ASN A 329 -2.06 2.70 -24.93
C ASN A 329 -0.92 2.25 -25.86
N VAL A 330 0.30 2.29 -25.34
CA VAL A 330 1.50 1.82 -26.04
C VAL A 330 1.92 0.50 -25.43
N LYS A 331 2.02 -0.53 -26.27
CA LYS A 331 2.43 -1.86 -25.82
C LYS A 331 3.90 -1.81 -25.38
N PRO A 332 4.23 -2.27 -24.15
CA PRO A 332 5.62 -2.35 -23.71
C PRO A 332 6.46 -3.26 -24.60
N ASP A 333 7.71 -2.86 -24.85
CA ASP A 333 8.68 -3.72 -25.51
C ASP A 333 8.93 -4.98 -24.67
N GLY A 334 9.00 -6.14 -25.33
CA GLY A 334 9.22 -7.44 -24.66
C GLY A 334 7.96 -8.13 -24.14
N LEU A 335 6.77 -7.49 -24.17
CA LEU A 335 5.52 -8.15 -23.74
C LEU A 335 5.17 -9.39 -24.60
N ASP A 336 5.63 -9.43 -25.85
CA ASP A 336 5.47 -10.59 -26.75
C ASP A 336 6.35 -11.79 -26.39
N GLU A 337 7.40 -11.58 -25.58
CA GLU A 337 8.31 -12.63 -25.12
C GLU A 337 7.81 -13.31 -23.84
N ILE A 338 6.77 -12.74 -23.23
CA ILE A 338 6.15 -13.24 -22.02
C ILE A 338 5.09 -14.27 -22.42
N ASP A 339 5.20 -15.48 -21.87
CA ASP A 339 4.16 -16.49 -22.03
C ASP A 339 2.91 -16.05 -21.25
N VAL A 340 1.99 -15.42 -21.96
CA VAL A 340 0.70 -14.97 -21.42
C VAL A 340 -0.19 -16.11 -20.96
N GLU A 341 0.10 -17.38 -21.29
CA GLU A 341 -0.55 -18.53 -20.66
C GLU A 341 -0.02 -18.82 -19.25
N GLU A 342 1.24 -18.48 -18.96
CA GLU A 342 1.83 -18.54 -17.61
C GLU A 342 1.48 -17.31 -16.76
N ILE A 343 1.18 -16.15 -17.37
CA ILE A 343 0.79 -14.89 -16.67
C ILE A 343 -0.69 -14.54 -16.91
N LYS A 344 -1.59 -15.53 -16.93
CA LYS A 344 -3.02 -15.21 -16.80
C LYS A 344 -3.28 -14.81 -15.35
N ALA A 345 -3.67 -13.56 -15.12
CA ALA A 345 -4.21 -13.16 -13.83
C ALA A 345 -5.35 -14.12 -13.48
N ASP A 346 -5.18 -14.88 -12.39
CA ASP A 346 -6.16 -15.86 -11.97
C ASP A 346 -7.36 -15.15 -11.36
N VAL A 347 -8.27 -14.72 -12.23
CA VAL A 347 -9.56 -14.15 -11.84
C VAL A 347 -10.51 -15.21 -11.26
N SER A 348 -10.12 -16.49 -11.21
CA SER A 348 -10.90 -17.52 -10.50
C SER A 348 -10.90 -17.28 -8.99
N GLY A 349 -9.87 -16.60 -8.46
CA GLY A 349 -9.84 -16.13 -7.07
C GLY A 349 -10.91 -15.08 -6.72
N LEU A 350 -11.55 -14.43 -7.71
CA LEU A 350 -12.71 -13.55 -7.51
C LEU A 350 -14.01 -14.33 -7.26
N VAL A 351 -13.97 -15.66 -7.46
CA VAL A 351 -15.06 -16.59 -7.20
C VAL A 351 -14.73 -17.39 -5.95
N ARG A 352 -15.53 -17.22 -4.90
CA ARG A 352 -15.50 -18.07 -3.72
C ARG A 352 -16.22 -19.39 -4.05
N SER A 353 -15.48 -20.50 -4.03
CA SER A 353 -16.09 -21.83 -4.03
C SER A 353 -16.66 -22.12 -2.64
N THR A 354 -17.96 -22.35 -2.54
CA THR A 354 -18.55 -22.98 -1.36
C THR A 354 -19.49 -24.13 -1.75
N LEU A 355 -19.67 -25.03 -0.78
CA LEU A 355 -20.45 -26.27 -0.85
C LEU A 355 -21.79 -26.09 -1.57
N ASN A 356 -22.12 -27.05 -2.45
CA ASN A 356 -23.32 -27.16 -3.29
C ASN A 356 -23.25 -26.59 -4.73
N GLY A 357 -22.06 -26.28 -5.24
CA GLY A 357 -21.86 -26.05 -6.68
C GLY A 357 -22.40 -24.71 -7.22
N SER A 358 -22.79 -23.79 -6.34
CA SER A 358 -23.07 -22.39 -6.68
C SER A 358 -21.79 -21.56 -6.53
N VAL A 359 -21.33 -20.98 -7.65
CA VAL A 359 -20.25 -19.99 -7.72
C VAL A 359 -20.73 -18.71 -7.01
N GLN A 360 -20.21 -18.40 -5.82
CA GLN A 360 -20.48 -17.14 -5.14
C GLN A 360 -19.30 -16.21 -5.34
N ARG A 361 -19.53 -14.99 -5.85
CA ARG A 361 -18.45 -14.00 -6.02
C ARG A 361 -18.00 -13.47 -4.67
N ARG A 362 -16.71 -13.10 -4.55
CA ARG A 362 -16.24 -12.26 -3.44
C ARG A 362 -17.01 -10.95 -3.47
N LEU A 363 -17.48 -10.52 -2.30
CA LEU A 363 -18.22 -9.27 -2.13
C LEU A 363 -17.29 -8.26 -1.48
N PHE A 364 -17.26 -7.05 -2.00
CA PHE A 364 -16.40 -5.98 -1.50
C PHE A 364 -17.25 -4.77 -1.16
N HIS A 365 -16.91 -4.08 -0.07
CA HIS A 365 -17.63 -2.92 0.42
C HIS A 365 -16.69 -1.71 0.50
N ILE A 366 -17.27 -0.52 0.32
CA ILE A 366 -16.66 0.73 0.74
C ILE A 366 -17.16 1.06 2.15
N ALA A 367 -16.27 1.57 3.00
CA ALA A 367 -16.65 2.03 4.34
C ALA A 367 -17.70 3.15 4.25
N SER A 368 -18.64 3.18 5.19
CA SER A 368 -19.65 4.23 5.27
C SER A 368 -19.08 5.56 5.79
N GLU A 369 -18.07 5.47 6.65
CA GLU A 369 -17.42 6.62 7.27
C GLU A 369 -16.06 6.90 6.60
N PRO A 370 -15.74 8.18 6.33
CA PRO A 370 -14.44 8.56 5.81
C PRO A 370 -13.33 8.42 6.86
N ARG A 371 -12.11 8.23 6.37
CA ARG A 371 -10.85 8.27 7.14
C ARG A 371 -10.05 9.51 6.78
N GLN A 372 -8.93 9.71 7.49
CA GLN A 372 -7.99 10.79 7.18
C GLN A 372 -7.43 10.64 5.76
N PRO A 373 -7.16 11.75 5.05
CA PRO A 373 -6.62 11.68 3.70
C PRO A 373 -5.29 10.93 3.58
N PHE A 374 -4.44 10.99 4.61
CA PHE A 374 -3.13 10.32 4.62
C PHE A 374 -3.16 8.93 5.28
N HIS A 375 -4.34 8.35 5.48
CA HIS A 375 -4.48 7.08 6.20
C HIS A 375 -3.68 5.95 5.53
N GLY A 376 -3.75 5.85 4.19
CA GLY A 376 -3.04 4.84 3.40
C GLY A 376 -1.76 5.33 2.75
N SER A 377 -1.12 6.40 3.26
CA SER A 377 0.02 7.06 2.61
C SER A 377 1.37 6.37 2.76
N GLU A 378 1.49 5.43 3.69
CA GLU A 378 2.69 4.60 3.82
C GLU A 378 2.31 3.16 3.48
N TRP A 379 2.94 2.62 2.45
CA TRP A 379 2.60 1.30 1.91
C TRP A 379 2.96 0.17 2.87
N ALA A 380 3.96 0.38 3.74
CA ALA A 380 4.39 -0.60 4.72
C ALA A 380 3.53 -0.63 6.01
N MET A 381 2.55 0.28 6.16
CA MET A 381 1.65 0.28 7.32
C MET A 381 0.55 -0.78 7.20
N GLU A 382 0.27 -1.50 8.28
CA GLU A 382 -0.88 -2.39 8.37
C GLU A 382 -2.09 -1.68 9.00
N PRO A 383 -3.34 -1.94 8.55
CA PRO A 383 -3.82 -2.78 7.45
C PRO A 383 -4.43 -1.96 6.29
N SER A 384 -4.62 -2.66 5.16
CA SER A 384 -5.31 -2.26 3.93
C SER A 384 -4.97 -0.86 3.39
N LEU A 385 -4.10 -0.87 2.38
CA LEU A 385 -3.90 0.23 1.45
C LEU A 385 -5.08 0.47 0.51
N SER A 386 -6.04 -0.46 0.43
CA SER A 386 -7.17 -0.33 -0.50
C SER A 386 -8.10 0.81 -0.07
N GLN A 387 -8.25 1.80 -0.94
CA GLN A 387 -9.03 3.01 -0.65
C GLN A 387 -9.63 3.66 -1.90
N VAL A 388 -10.72 4.39 -1.71
CA VAL A 388 -11.20 5.43 -2.65
C VAL A 388 -10.93 6.79 -2.03
N GLY A 389 -10.32 7.68 -2.79
CA GLY A 389 -9.70 8.89 -2.29
C GLY A 389 -8.52 8.62 -1.38
N GLY A 390 -8.03 9.69 -0.76
CA GLY A 390 -6.80 9.65 0.03
C GLY A 390 -5.54 9.80 -0.81
N HIS A 391 -4.47 10.17 -0.12
CA HIS A 391 -3.13 10.24 -0.69
C HIS A 391 -2.62 8.81 -0.96
N PRO A 392 -2.05 8.52 -2.14
CA PRO A 392 -1.56 7.19 -2.47
C PRO A 392 -0.38 6.74 -1.61
N GLY A 393 -0.45 5.52 -1.06
CA GLY A 393 0.71 4.86 -0.46
C GLY A 393 1.61 4.29 -1.54
N TRP A 394 2.54 5.11 -2.06
CA TRP A 394 3.48 4.71 -3.12
C TRP A 394 4.45 3.65 -2.62
N VAL A 395 4.53 2.52 -3.32
CA VAL A 395 5.52 1.46 -3.03
C VAL A 395 6.90 1.85 -3.54
N GLN A 396 6.94 2.58 -4.65
CA GLN A 396 8.12 3.14 -5.27
C GLN A 396 8.05 4.68 -5.17
N ASP A 397 8.51 5.39 -6.20
CA ASP A 397 8.33 6.84 -6.29
C ASP A 397 6.89 7.22 -6.67
N ALA A 398 6.48 8.45 -6.30
CA ALA A 398 5.22 9.01 -6.72
C ALA A 398 5.13 9.13 -8.26
N ASP A 399 4.21 8.36 -8.84
CA ASP A 399 4.04 8.30 -10.30
C ASP A 399 2.58 8.57 -10.70
N TYR A 400 2.26 9.86 -10.82
CA TYR A 400 1.00 10.31 -11.38
C TYR A 400 1.11 10.35 -12.91
N PRO A 401 0.34 9.53 -13.66
CA PRO A 401 0.44 9.51 -15.10
C PRO A 401 -0.07 10.81 -15.71
N ALA A 402 0.58 11.27 -16.78
CA ALA A 402 0.04 12.34 -17.62
C ALA A 402 -1.11 11.80 -18.47
N CYS A 403 -2.17 12.60 -18.62
CA CYS A 403 -3.24 12.31 -19.56
C CYS A 403 -2.70 12.40 -20.99
N PRO A 404 -2.85 11.36 -21.83
CA PRO A 404 -2.29 11.37 -23.18
C PRO A 404 -3.03 12.30 -24.15
N ALA A 405 -4.21 12.81 -23.77
CA ALA A 405 -5.01 13.71 -24.58
C ALA A 405 -4.75 15.20 -24.28
N CYS A 406 -4.64 15.58 -23.00
CA CYS A 406 -4.44 16.99 -22.60
C CYS A 406 -3.10 17.25 -21.91
N THR A 407 -2.25 16.23 -21.70
CA THR A 407 -0.94 16.28 -21.03
C THR A 407 -0.96 16.67 -19.55
N ALA A 408 -2.12 16.99 -18.98
CA ALA A 408 -2.25 17.27 -17.57
C ALA A 408 -1.98 16.00 -16.74
N THR A 409 -1.26 16.14 -15.64
CA THR A 409 -1.11 15.09 -14.63
C THR A 409 -2.49 14.65 -14.14
N MET A 410 -2.76 13.34 -14.09
CA MET A 410 -4.06 12.79 -13.66
C MET A 410 -4.13 12.73 -12.14
N LYS A 411 -5.34 12.93 -11.58
CA LYS A 411 -5.55 12.82 -10.13
C LYS A 411 -5.73 11.37 -9.73
N ALA A 412 -5.13 10.95 -8.61
CA ALA A 412 -5.42 9.69 -7.96
C ALA A 412 -6.84 9.71 -7.37
N ILE A 413 -7.59 8.68 -7.70
CA ILE A 413 -8.98 8.46 -7.28
C ILE A 413 -9.08 7.33 -6.28
N GLY A 414 -8.11 6.42 -6.25
CA GLY A 414 -8.04 5.36 -5.25
C GLY A 414 -6.91 4.40 -5.55
N GLN A 415 -6.80 3.34 -4.75
CA GLN A 415 -5.86 2.26 -4.96
C GLN A 415 -6.43 0.94 -4.44
N LEU A 416 -5.90 -0.18 -4.94
CA LEU A 416 -6.21 -1.52 -4.47
C LEU A 416 -4.92 -2.29 -4.21
N ASP A 417 -4.86 -2.91 -3.05
CA ASP A 417 -3.84 -3.88 -2.69
C ASP A 417 -3.99 -5.15 -3.55
N GLY A 418 -2.88 -5.65 -4.09
CA GLY A 418 -2.83 -6.88 -4.87
C GLY A 418 -3.39 -8.08 -4.12
N GLU A 419 -3.20 -8.15 -2.80
CA GLU A 419 -3.72 -9.24 -1.96
C GLU A 419 -5.27 -9.22 -1.90
N LEU A 420 -5.88 -8.04 -2.05
CA LEU A 420 -7.34 -7.93 -2.15
C LEU A 420 -7.84 -8.50 -3.48
N ILE A 421 -7.03 -8.47 -4.54
CA ILE A 421 -7.40 -8.91 -5.89
C ILE A 421 -7.24 -10.42 -6.05
N GLN A 422 -6.10 -10.98 -5.65
CA GLN A 422 -5.77 -12.41 -5.80
C GLN A 422 -5.07 -12.95 -4.55
N GLU A 423 -5.22 -14.25 -4.29
CA GLU A 423 -4.54 -14.90 -3.16
C GLU A 423 -3.01 -14.81 -3.35
N ASN A 424 -2.31 -14.27 -2.34
CA ASN A 424 -0.88 -13.91 -2.42
C ASN A 424 -0.57 -12.89 -3.54
N GLY A 425 -1.52 -12.02 -3.87
CA GLY A 425 -1.27 -10.93 -4.80
C GLY A 425 -0.28 -9.93 -4.21
N GLU A 426 0.71 -9.54 -5.01
CA GLU A 426 1.73 -8.58 -4.63
C GLU A 426 1.43 -7.21 -5.25
N GLY A 427 2.02 -6.16 -4.65
CA GLY A 427 1.99 -4.80 -5.17
C GLY A 427 0.63 -4.10 -5.05
N VAL A 428 0.54 -2.92 -5.63
CA VAL A 428 -0.60 -2.01 -5.49
C VAL A 428 -1.01 -1.47 -6.86
N TYR A 429 -2.31 -1.45 -7.12
CA TYR A 429 -2.91 -0.87 -8.32
C TYR A 429 -3.44 0.52 -7.99
N TYR A 430 -2.90 1.55 -8.64
CA TYR A 430 -3.34 2.94 -8.43
C TYR A 430 -4.29 3.35 -9.55
N MET A 431 -5.41 3.96 -9.18
CA MET A 431 -6.47 4.39 -10.07
C MET A 431 -6.44 5.91 -10.22
N PHE A 432 -6.46 6.39 -11.47
CA PHE A 432 -6.41 7.83 -11.77
C PHE A 432 -7.54 8.25 -12.71
N GLY A 433 -7.91 9.53 -12.64
CA GLY A 433 -8.85 10.14 -13.57
C GLY A 433 -8.37 11.48 -14.10
N CYS A 434 -8.73 11.74 -15.35
CA CYS A 434 -8.57 13.04 -15.99
C CYS A 434 -9.96 13.64 -16.20
N GLU A 435 -10.36 14.57 -15.35
CA GLU A 435 -11.66 15.25 -15.42
C GLU A 435 -11.87 15.96 -16.78
N PRO A 436 -10.91 16.74 -17.34
CA PRO A 436 -11.16 17.41 -18.63
C PRO A 436 -11.43 16.46 -19.81
N CYS A 437 -10.75 15.31 -19.84
CA CYS A 437 -10.83 14.35 -20.94
C CYS A 437 -11.80 13.20 -20.68
N GLN A 438 -12.31 13.08 -19.45
CA GLN A 438 -13.20 11.99 -19.03
C GLN A 438 -12.60 10.62 -19.36
N MET A 439 -11.36 10.41 -18.93
CA MET A 439 -10.63 9.16 -19.12
C MET A 439 -9.96 8.73 -17.83
N THR A 440 -9.77 7.42 -17.67
CA THR A 440 -9.15 6.82 -16.49
C THR A 440 -7.81 6.20 -16.86
N ALA A 441 -6.96 6.04 -15.86
CA ALA A 441 -5.69 5.34 -15.99
C ALA A 441 -5.48 4.43 -14.79
N VAL A 442 -4.74 3.34 -14.99
CA VAL A 442 -4.27 2.46 -13.91
C VAL A 442 -2.79 2.20 -14.07
N SER A 443 -2.03 2.38 -13.00
CA SER A 443 -0.63 1.94 -12.89
C SER A 443 -0.49 0.91 -11.77
N TYR A 444 0.64 0.22 -11.75
CA TYR A 444 0.95 -0.82 -10.76
C TYR A 444 2.38 -0.61 -10.24
N GLN A 445 2.58 -0.80 -8.94
CA GLN A 445 3.91 -0.82 -8.32
C GLN A 445 4.05 -2.02 -7.38
N GLN A 446 5.26 -2.57 -7.28
CA GLN A 446 5.62 -3.64 -6.34
C GLN A 446 7.03 -3.41 -5.79
N SER A 447 7.28 -3.92 -4.58
CA SER A 447 8.57 -3.78 -3.87
C SER A 447 9.55 -4.87 -4.27
#